data_AF-A0A8N5I2U1-F1
#
_entry.id   AF-A0A8N5I2U1-F1
#
_cell.length_a   1.000
_cell.length_b   1.000
_cell.length_c   1.000
_cell.angle_alpha   90.00
_cell.angle_beta   90.00
_cell.angle_gamma   90.00
#
_symmetry.space_group_name_H-M   'P 1'
#
loop_
_entity.id
_entity.type
_entity.pdbx_description
1 polymer ?
#
loop_
_entity_poly.entity_id
_entity_poly.type
_entity_poly.pdbx_seq_one_letter_code
_entity_poly.pdbx_strand_id
1 'polypeptide(L)'
;MVLGWVLSKNPFISARPARVLQNIVSKHSSQFRGNAQHDALEFLLWLLDRMHEDLGAASPAQQSRGPPGKDGSSGASRSPPGTQHPRGQSFVQSHFQAQYRSSLTCPHCLKQSNTFDPFLCISLPIPLRQTRFGPPLVLREERGVSWEQLQQNILAQLRGVLRGEVRPQGTGALFRIRLAGGSAPCTYLSPQDPRPLCHPAIDRALQLCGAGGPPHVKLTVEWDTSTKERLFGSIQEEVVQDAESVRQQQQAHGQQHSCTLDECFQLYTKEEQLAPDDAWRCPHCKVPQQGTVKLSLWTLPDILIIHLKRFRQVAEQRHKLTTLVRFPLRGLDMAPHVAQRGQPGGQAPQILIQKHSKPGPPPAGRFRSGLIPKWRL
;
A
#
# COMPACT_ATOMS: atom_id res chain seq x y z
N MET A 1 -31.85 -6.50 18.94
CA MET A 1 -31.68 -5.77 20.22
C MET A 1 -30.68 -4.66 20.02
N VAL A 2 -31.11 -3.41 20.17
CA VAL A 2 -30.24 -2.23 20.05
C VAL A 2 -29.72 -1.90 21.45
N LEU A 3 -28.42 -2.08 21.68
CA LEU A 3 -27.74 -1.54 22.86
C LEU A 3 -27.09 -0.21 22.46
N GLY A 4 -27.79 0.87 22.76
CA GLY A 4 -27.28 2.24 22.62
C GLY A 4 -26.37 2.60 23.79
N TRP A 5 -25.16 3.07 23.49
CA TRP A 5 -24.30 3.73 24.47
C TRP A 5 -24.52 5.24 24.37
N VAL A 6 -25.07 5.84 25.43
CA VAL A 6 -25.10 7.29 25.62
C VAL A 6 -23.74 7.71 26.15
N LEU A 7 -22.96 8.44 25.33
CA LEU A 7 -21.75 9.10 25.81
C LEU A 7 -22.15 10.30 26.68
N SER A 8 -21.94 10.16 27.98
CA SER A 8 -21.97 11.26 28.95
C SER A 8 -20.98 12.36 28.53
N LYS A 9 -21.49 13.57 28.32
CA LYS A 9 -20.68 14.76 28.05
C LYS A 9 -19.94 15.16 29.33
N ASN A 10 -18.62 15.05 29.31
CA ASN A 10 -17.77 15.70 30.30
C ASN A 10 -17.84 17.24 30.08
N PRO A 11 -18.31 18.06 31.03
CA PRO A 11 -18.64 19.47 30.75
C PRO A 11 -17.45 20.44 30.64
N PHE A 12 -16.20 19.97 30.84
CA PHE A 12 -15.06 20.89 31.04
C PHE A 12 -14.17 21.16 29.81
N ILE A 13 -14.49 20.64 28.62
CA ILE A 13 -13.76 21.00 27.40
C ILE A 13 -14.75 21.23 26.26
N SER A 14 -15.45 22.37 26.29
CA SER A 14 -16.24 22.83 25.15
C SER A 14 -15.90 24.28 24.83
N ALA A 15 -15.58 24.50 23.55
CA ALA A 15 -15.63 25.76 22.81
C ALA A 15 -14.60 26.86 23.16
N ARG A 16 -13.53 26.95 22.34
CA ARG A 16 -12.85 28.19 21.86
C ARG A 16 -11.67 27.94 20.89
N PRO A 17 -10.86 26.87 21.01
CA PRO A 17 -9.70 26.66 20.12
C PRO A 17 -10.06 26.38 18.64
N ALA A 18 -11.17 25.68 18.39
CA ALA A 18 -11.56 25.24 17.05
C ALA A 18 -11.81 26.41 16.07
N ARG A 19 -12.50 27.47 16.50
CA ARG A 19 -12.78 28.64 15.65
C ARG A 19 -11.53 29.48 15.38
N VAL A 20 -10.65 29.62 16.38
CA VAL A 20 -9.37 30.32 16.22
C VAL A 20 -8.48 29.58 15.22
N LEU A 21 -8.37 28.25 15.37
CA LEU A 21 -7.63 27.41 14.44
C LEU A 21 -8.23 27.48 13.03
N GLN A 22 -9.55 27.32 12.89
CA GLN A 22 -10.23 27.40 11.58
C GLN A 22 -10.00 28.75 10.89
N ASN A 23 -10.00 29.85 11.64
CA ASN A 23 -9.71 31.18 11.11
C ASN A 23 -8.24 31.30 10.65
N ILE A 24 -7.29 30.76 11.41
CA ILE A 24 -5.86 30.75 11.03
C ILE A 24 -5.67 29.90 9.77
N VAL A 25 -6.27 28.71 9.73
CA VAL A 25 -6.20 27.79 8.58
C VAL A 25 -6.80 28.44 7.33
N SER A 26 -8.01 29.01 7.43
CA SER A 26 -8.70 29.69 6.32
C SER A 26 -7.96 30.92 5.78
N LYS A 27 -7.13 31.56 6.63
CA LYS A 27 -6.27 32.68 6.24
C LYS A 27 -5.05 32.21 5.44
N HIS A 28 -4.37 31.15 5.90
CA HIS A 28 -3.10 30.70 5.34
C HIS A 28 -3.26 29.70 4.18
N SER A 29 -4.45 29.11 4.02
CA SER A 29 -4.73 28.16 2.96
C SER A 29 -6.17 28.28 2.47
N SER A 30 -6.33 28.71 1.22
CA SER A 30 -7.64 28.88 0.59
C SER A 30 -8.39 27.55 0.40
N GLN A 31 -7.67 26.43 0.27
CA GLN A 31 -8.25 25.10 0.04
C GLN A 31 -9.04 24.56 1.23
N PHE A 32 -8.81 25.08 2.44
CA PHE A 32 -9.51 24.70 3.67
C PHE A 32 -10.56 25.75 4.10
N ARG A 33 -10.92 26.69 3.21
CA ARG A 33 -11.98 27.66 3.49
C ARG A 33 -13.36 27.01 3.44
N GLY A 34 -14.23 27.43 4.35
CA GLY A 34 -15.60 26.97 4.43
C GLY A 34 -15.75 25.70 5.26
N ASN A 35 -16.86 24.99 5.04
CA ASN A 35 -17.28 23.86 5.87
C ASN A 35 -17.33 22.54 5.07
N ALA A 36 -16.55 22.45 3.99
CA ALA A 36 -16.45 21.23 3.19
C ALA A 36 -15.74 20.12 3.97
N GLN A 37 -15.95 18.87 3.56
CA GLN A 37 -15.17 17.75 4.11
C GLN A 37 -13.81 17.70 3.41
N HIS A 38 -12.74 17.61 4.20
CA HIS A 38 -11.37 17.54 3.72
C HIS A 38 -10.70 16.20 4.08
N ASP A 39 -9.61 15.88 3.37
CA ASP A 39 -8.77 14.76 3.73
C ASP A 39 -7.89 15.12 4.94
N ALA A 40 -7.93 14.28 5.98
CA ALA A 40 -7.18 14.54 7.21
C ALA A 40 -5.66 14.44 7.00
N LEU A 41 -5.19 13.62 6.05
CA LEU A 41 -3.76 13.55 5.74
C LEU A 41 -3.30 14.84 5.07
N GLU A 42 -4.08 15.35 4.12
CA GLU A 42 -3.76 16.59 3.41
C GLU A 42 -3.63 17.75 4.40
N PHE A 43 -4.58 17.88 5.33
CA PHE A 43 -4.53 18.87 6.40
C PHE A 43 -3.30 18.69 7.31
N LEU A 44 -2.99 17.45 7.71
CA LEU A 44 -1.83 17.16 8.57
C LEU A 44 -0.50 17.54 7.91
N LEU A 45 -0.32 17.17 6.64
CA LEU A 45 0.91 17.49 5.91
C LEU A 45 1.05 19.00 5.70
N TRP A 46 -0.04 19.69 5.35
CA TRP A 46 -0.05 21.15 5.28
C TRP A 46 0.33 21.80 6.62
N LEU A 47 -0.20 21.28 7.73
CA LEU A 47 0.11 21.80 9.06
C LEU A 47 1.59 21.60 9.42
N LEU A 48 2.14 20.41 9.13
CA LEU A 48 3.55 20.12 9.37
C LEU A 48 4.46 21.00 8.50
N ASP A 49 4.09 21.25 7.25
CA ASP A 49 4.80 22.18 6.36
C ASP A 49 4.80 23.61 6.93
N ARG A 50 3.66 24.11 7.39
CA ARG A 50 3.60 25.43 8.05
C ARG A 50 4.44 25.51 9.32
N MET A 51 4.40 24.48 10.16
CA MET A 51 5.25 24.40 11.34
C MET A 51 6.74 24.33 10.98
N HIS A 52 7.08 23.68 9.87
CA HIS A 52 8.45 23.61 9.37
C HIS A 52 8.96 25.00 8.98
N GLU A 53 8.19 25.74 8.18
CA GLU A 53 8.53 27.09 7.71
C GLU A 53 8.60 28.11 8.87
N ASP A 54 7.57 28.14 9.73
CA ASP A 54 7.47 29.13 10.81
C ASP A 54 8.53 28.93 11.91
N LEU A 55 8.90 27.67 12.20
CA LEU A 55 9.93 27.34 13.20
C LEU A 55 11.34 27.26 12.61
N GLY A 56 11.46 27.09 11.29
CA GLY A 56 12.73 27.04 10.55
C GLY A 56 13.29 28.44 10.24
N ALA A 57 12.42 29.41 9.97
CA ALA A 57 12.80 30.80 9.66
C ALA A 57 13.40 31.58 10.85
N ALA A 58 13.31 31.05 12.07
CA ALA A 58 13.84 31.68 13.28
C ALA A 58 15.36 31.50 13.49
N SER A 59 16.09 30.89 12.54
CA SER A 59 17.56 30.87 12.54
C SER A 59 18.12 31.93 11.56
N PRO A 60 18.48 33.14 12.02
CA PRO A 60 19.05 34.17 11.17
C PRO A 60 20.53 33.90 10.91
N ALA A 61 20.85 33.26 9.79
CA ALA A 61 22.16 33.26 9.14
C ALA A 61 21.94 32.83 7.68
N GLN A 62 22.12 33.62 6.62
CA GLN A 62 22.87 34.86 6.40
C GLN A 62 22.13 35.68 5.31
N GLN A 63 21.71 36.90 5.63
CA GLN A 63 21.75 37.99 4.65
C GLN A 63 22.95 38.86 5.03
N SER A 64 24.10 38.58 4.41
CA SER A 64 25.19 39.54 4.35
C SER A 64 25.82 39.44 2.96
N ARG A 65 25.43 40.39 2.11
CA ARG A 65 26.19 40.80 0.93
C ARG A 65 27.61 41.20 1.36
N GLY A 66 28.61 40.78 0.60
CA GLY A 66 29.98 41.30 0.60
C GLY A 66 30.61 41.10 -0.79
N PRO A 67 31.50 42.00 -1.26
CA PRO A 67 31.77 42.26 -2.69
C PRO A 67 32.76 41.27 -3.34
N PRO A 68 32.97 41.31 -4.67
CA PRO A 68 33.96 40.46 -5.33
C PRO A 68 35.37 41.01 -5.11
N GLY A 69 36.23 40.23 -4.46
CA GLY A 69 37.65 40.52 -4.26
C GLY A 69 38.49 39.29 -4.62
N LYS A 70 39.56 39.54 -5.36
CA LYS A 70 40.45 38.57 -6.02
C LYS A 70 41.53 37.97 -5.10
N ASP A 71 42.13 36.88 -5.62
CA ASP A 71 43.50 36.36 -5.41
C ASP A 71 43.80 35.37 -4.26
N GLY A 72 44.27 34.17 -4.66
CA GLY A 72 45.62 33.71 -4.30
C GLY A 72 45.86 32.79 -3.09
N SER A 73 46.00 31.49 -3.37
CA SER A 73 47.02 30.55 -2.83
C SER A 73 46.96 30.02 -1.37
N SER A 74 46.91 28.67 -1.30
CA SER A 74 47.70 27.73 -0.46
C SER A 74 47.51 27.70 1.08
N GLY A 75 47.10 26.53 1.58
CA GLY A 75 47.25 26.17 3.01
C GLY A 75 46.41 24.97 3.44
N ALA A 76 46.96 23.77 3.33
CA ALA A 76 46.33 22.55 3.83
C ALA A 76 46.20 22.56 5.35
N SER A 77 45.01 22.27 5.87
CA SER A 77 44.77 21.90 7.26
C SER A 77 43.66 20.85 7.31
N ARG A 78 44.08 19.58 7.41
CA ARG A 78 43.19 18.42 7.60
C ARG A 78 42.52 18.54 8.96
N SER A 79 41.19 18.70 8.96
CA SER A 79 40.35 18.52 10.15
C SER A 79 39.73 17.11 10.12
N PRO A 80 39.54 16.42 11.26
CA PRO A 80 39.06 15.05 11.30
C PRO A 80 37.57 14.94 10.91
N PRO A 81 37.08 13.78 10.42
CA PRO A 81 35.67 13.55 10.12
C PRO A 81 34.91 13.27 11.43
N GLY A 82 34.76 14.29 12.27
CA GLY A 82 33.99 14.26 13.50
C GLY A 82 32.73 15.11 13.37
N THR A 83 31.58 14.44 13.26
CA THR A 83 30.26 14.94 13.69
C THR A 83 29.86 16.35 13.20
N GLN A 84 29.72 16.51 11.89
CA GLN A 84 28.88 17.60 11.37
C GLN A 84 27.40 17.23 11.63
N HIS A 85 26.87 17.58 12.80
CA HIS A 85 25.42 17.70 12.96
C HIS A 85 24.95 18.82 12.02
N PRO A 86 23.98 18.58 11.11
CA PRO A 86 23.50 19.63 10.22
C PRO A 86 22.89 20.75 11.07
N ARG A 87 23.56 21.89 11.13
CA ARG A 87 23.03 23.11 11.75
C ARG A 87 21.82 23.55 10.91
N GLY A 88 20.65 23.68 11.53
CA GLY A 88 19.42 24.16 10.88
C GLY A 88 18.27 23.17 10.72
N GLN A 89 18.16 22.12 11.52
CA GLN A 89 17.00 21.22 11.48
C GLN A 89 15.82 21.79 12.27
N SER A 90 14.69 21.97 11.60
CA SER A 90 13.42 22.33 12.26
C SER A 90 12.93 21.22 13.20
N PHE A 91 11.98 21.55 14.09
CA PHE A 91 11.27 20.56 14.91
C PHE A 91 10.67 19.41 14.08
N VAL A 92 10.09 19.76 12.93
CA VAL A 92 9.42 18.81 12.03
C VAL A 92 10.43 17.83 11.43
N GLN A 93 11.56 18.34 10.94
CA GLN A 93 12.64 17.51 10.41
C GLN A 93 13.22 16.59 11.49
N SER A 94 13.39 17.11 12.71
CA SER A 94 14.01 16.35 13.80
C SER A 94 13.16 15.16 14.26
N HIS A 95 11.82 15.29 14.25
CA HIS A 95 10.93 14.28 14.84
C HIS A 95 10.15 13.45 13.82
N PHE A 96 9.83 13.99 12.64
CA PHE A 96 8.93 13.35 11.68
C PHE A 96 9.63 12.96 10.37
N GLN A 97 10.76 13.58 10.03
CA GLN A 97 11.43 13.28 8.76
C GLN A 97 12.29 12.03 8.84
N ALA A 98 12.12 11.17 7.85
CA ALA A 98 13.01 10.05 7.57
C ALA A 98 13.26 9.94 6.07
N GLN A 99 13.97 8.90 5.64
CA GLN A 99 14.36 8.73 4.24
C GLN A 99 13.90 7.37 3.70
N TYR A 100 13.37 7.38 2.48
CA TYR A 100 13.26 6.20 1.64
C TYR A 100 14.60 5.89 0.98
N ARG A 101 14.74 4.66 0.50
CA ARG A 101 15.72 4.25 -0.52
C ARG A 101 14.95 3.64 -1.69
N SER A 102 15.03 4.26 -2.86
CA SER A 102 14.54 3.68 -4.11
C SER A 102 15.71 3.07 -4.85
N SER A 103 15.66 1.77 -5.13
CA SER A 103 16.73 1.01 -5.77
C SER A 103 16.29 0.51 -7.14
N LEU A 104 17.06 0.86 -8.17
CA LEU A 104 16.91 0.36 -9.54
C LEU A 104 18.03 -0.64 -9.85
N THR A 105 17.69 -1.89 -10.17
CA THR A 105 18.67 -2.95 -10.44
C THR A 105 18.69 -3.29 -11.93
N CYS A 106 19.81 -2.97 -12.61
CA CYS A 106 19.96 -3.24 -14.04
C CYS A 106 20.06 -4.76 -14.31
N PRO A 107 19.25 -5.32 -15.24
CA PRO A 107 19.27 -6.76 -15.48
C PRO A 107 20.52 -7.23 -16.24
N HIS A 108 21.20 -6.36 -16.98
CA HIS A 108 22.42 -6.72 -17.72
C HIS A 108 23.69 -6.68 -16.89
N CYS A 109 23.89 -5.62 -16.10
CA CYS A 109 25.13 -5.44 -15.34
C CYS A 109 24.97 -5.65 -13.84
N LEU A 110 23.75 -5.90 -13.36
CA LEU A 110 23.39 -6.14 -11.95
C LEU A 110 23.73 -4.99 -11.00
N LYS A 111 24.20 -3.85 -11.51
CA LYS A 111 24.50 -2.66 -10.72
C LYS A 111 23.21 -1.96 -10.30
N GLN A 112 23.23 -1.47 -9.06
CA GLN A 112 22.13 -0.72 -8.47
C GLN A 112 22.36 0.78 -8.54
N SER A 113 21.33 1.51 -8.95
CA SER A 113 21.23 2.96 -8.76
C SER A 113 20.28 3.23 -7.61
N ASN A 114 20.73 3.99 -6.60
CA ASN A 114 19.92 4.30 -5.43
C ASN A 114 19.62 5.80 -5.33
N THR A 115 18.37 6.16 -5.05
CA THR A 115 17.98 7.52 -4.62
C THR A 115 17.48 7.47 -3.18
N PHE A 116 17.63 8.59 -2.47
CA PHE A 116 17.22 8.71 -1.08
C PHE A 116 16.33 9.94 -0.92
N ASP A 117 15.05 9.69 -0.66
CA ASP A 117 14.01 10.72 -0.71
C ASP A 117 13.42 10.92 0.69
N PRO A 118 13.35 12.15 1.20
CA PRO A 118 12.80 12.41 2.53
C PRO A 118 11.29 12.16 2.56
N PHE A 119 10.77 11.73 3.70
CA PHE A 119 9.33 11.57 3.94
C PHE A 119 8.94 11.98 5.35
N LEU A 120 7.71 12.49 5.49
CA LEU A 120 7.07 12.79 6.79
C LEU A 120 5.97 11.79 7.15
N CYS A 121 5.43 11.08 6.16
CA CYS A 121 4.34 10.12 6.31
C CYS A 121 4.49 8.97 5.32
N ILE A 122 4.19 7.76 5.77
CA ILE A 122 4.08 6.59 4.90
C ILE A 122 2.62 6.36 4.57
N SER A 123 2.27 6.39 3.27
CA SER A 123 0.91 6.12 2.81
C SER A 123 0.80 4.72 2.24
N LEU A 124 0.40 3.77 3.08
CA LEU A 124 0.37 2.35 2.75
C LEU A 124 -0.86 1.97 1.92
N PRO A 125 -0.67 1.21 0.82
CA PRO A 125 -1.77 0.53 0.15
C PRO A 125 -2.34 -0.55 1.06
N ILE A 126 -3.65 -0.73 1.03
CA ILE A 126 -4.31 -1.85 1.69
C ILE A 126 -4.40 -2.97 0.66
N PRO A 127 -3.84 -4.17 0.94
CA PRO A 127 -3.99 -5.33 0.08
C PRO A 127 -5.45 -5.55 -0.26
N LEU A 128 -5.77 -5.43 -1.55
CA LEU A 128 -7.07 -5.80 -2.07
C LEU A 128 -7.01 -7.29 -2.34
N ARG A 129 -7.89 -8.06 -1.70
CA ARG A 129 -8.23 -9.35 -2.32
C ARG A 129 -8.86 -9.03 -3.66
N GLN A 130 -8.43 -9.75 -4.70
CA GLN A 130 -9.12 -9.77 -5.99
C GLN A 130 -10.62 -9.86 -5.69
N THR A 131 -11.34 -8.75 -5.83
CA THR A 131 -12.78 -8.70 -5.60
C THR A 131 -13.36 -9.59 -6.68
N ARG A 132 -13.90 -10.75 -6.27
CA ARG A 132 -14.75 -11.52 -7.19
C ARG A 132 -15.80 -10.55 -7.69
N PHE A 133 -15.97 -10.49 -8.99
CA PHE A 133 -17.03 -9.71 -9.59
C PHE A 133 -18.00 -10.68 -10.25
N GLY A 134 -19.29 -10.40 -10.10
CA GLY A 134 -20.35 -11.29 -10.54
C GLY A 134 -20.59 -12.48 -9.58
N PRO A 135 -21.73 -13.16 -9.76
CA PRO A 135 -22.11 -14.30 -8.93
C PRO A 135 -21.18 -15.50 -9.14
N PRO A 136 -21.02 -16.38 -8.13
CA PRO A 136 -20.36 -17.65 -8.33
C PRO A 136 -21.12 -18.49 -9.38
N LEU A 137 -20.39 -19.07 -10.31
CA LEU A 137 -20.97 -19.92 -11.36
C LEU A 137 -20.82 -21.39 -10.99
N VAL A 138 -21.84 -22.17 -11.29
CA VAL A 138 -21.80 -23.64 -11.25
C VAL A 138 -21.97 -24.13 -12.67
N LEU A 139 -20.96 -24.81 -13.19
CA LEU A 139 -21.00 -25.42 -14.52
C LEU A 139 -20.81 -26.92 -14.39
N ARG A 140 -21.61 -27.68 -15.14
CA ARG A 140 -21.40 -29.11 -15.35
C ARG A 140 -20.73 -29.29 -16.70
N GLU A 141 -19.50 -29.75 -16.69
CA GLU A 141 -18.67 -29.91 -17.89
C GLU A 141 -18.14 -31.33 -17.97
N GLU A 142 -17.94 -31.82 -19.19
CA GLU A 142 -17.26 -33.08 -19.41
C GLU A 142 -15.75 -32.92 -19.24
N ARG A 143 -15.11 -33.96 -18.69
CA ARG A 143 -13.65 -33.98 -18.46
C ARG A 143 -12.84 -33.79 -19.75
N GLY A 144 -13.37 -34.22 -20.89
CA GLY A 144 -12.73 -34.13 -22.21
C GLY A 144 -12.94 -32.80 -22.95
N VAL A 145 -13.59 -31.80 -22.32
CA VAL A 145 -13.87 -30.51 -22.96
C VAL A 145 -12.58 -29.82 -23.41
N SER A 146 -12.61 -29.21 -24.60
CA SER A 146 -11.48 -28.41 -25.10
C SER A 146 -11.38 -27.07 -24.38
N TRP A 147 -10.21 -26.41 -24.42
CA TRP A 147 -10.05 -25.07 -23.87
C TRP A 147 -11.06 -24.08 -24.47
N GLU A 148 -11.22 -24.09 -25.79
CA GLU A 148 -12.13 -23.20 -26.50
C GLU A 148 -13.58 -23.40 -26.05
N GLN A 149 -14.02 -24.66 -25.95
CA GLN A 149 -15.37 -24.98 -25.51
C GLN A 149 -15.59 -24.62 -24.04
N LEU A 150 -14.61 -24.89 -23.16
CA LEU A 150 -14.67 -24.50 -21.76
C LEU A 150 -14.77 -22.98 -21.60
N GLN A 151 -13.97 -22.23 -22.37
CA GLN A 151 -14.02 -20.76 -22.38
C GLN A 151 -15.40 -20.26 -22.82
N GLN A 152 -15.96 -20.82 -23.89
CA GLN A 152 -17.29 -20.48 -24.38
C GLN A 152 -18.39 -20.79 -23.36
N ASN A 153 -18.32 -21.94 -22.69
CA ASN A 153 -19.32 -22.35 -21.70
C ASN A 153 -19.31 -21.43 -20.47
N ILE A 154 -18.12 -21.04 -19.99
CA ILE A 154 -17.97 -20.05 -18.91
C ILE A 154 -18.54 -18.69 -19.32
N LEU A 155 -18.22 -18.21 -20.53
CA LEU A 155 -18.74 -16.93 -21.03
C LEU A 155 -20.26 -16.96 -21.24
N ALA A 156 -20.81 -18.11 -21.66
CA ALA A 156 -22.25 -18.30 -21.82
C ALA A 156 -23.01 -18.07 -20.50
N GLN A 157 -22.46 -18.54 -19.38
CA GLN A 157 -23.01 -18.29 -18.04
C GLN A 157 -22.92 -16.82 -17.61
N LEU A 158 -22.03 -16.04 -18.22
CA LEU A 158 -21.81 -14.63 -17.92
C LEU A 158 -22.54 -13.66 -18.85
N ARG A 159 -23.31 -14.17 -19.83
CA ARG A 159 -24.01 -13.33 -20.84
C ARG A 159 -24.86 -12.22 -20.24
N GLY A 160 -25.53 -12.46 -19.11
CA GLY A 160 -26.35 -11.44 -18.44
C GLY A 160 -25.57 -10.26 -17.87
N VAL A 161 -24.25 -10.39 -17.71
CA VAL A 161 -23.37 -9.39 -17.10
C VAL A 161 -22.41 -8.77 -18.13
N LEU A 162 -22.31 -9.37 -19.32
CA LEU A 162 -21.46 -8.88 -20.40
C LEU A 162 -22.12 -7.69 -21.11
N ARG A 163 -21.34 -6.63 -21.38
CA ARG A 163 -21.80 -5.40 -22.06
C ARG A 163 -22.08 -5.58 -23.55
N GLY A 164 -21.75 -6.73 -24.15
CA GLY A 164 -21.94 -7.01 -25.58
C GLY A 164 -21.52 -8.42 -25.98
N GLU A 165 -21.68 -8.75 -27.27
CA GLU A 165 -21.23 -10.05 -27.80
C GLU A 165 -19.71 -10.15 -27.80
N VAL A 166 -19.20 -11.14 -27.08
CA VAL A 166 -17.78 -11.46 -27.05
C VAL A 166 -17.47 -12.37 -28.24
N ARG A 167 -16.96 -11.78 -29.32
CA ARG A 167 -16.30 -12.55 -30.37
C ARG A 167 -14.84 -12.78 -29.96
N PRO A 168 -14.36 -14.03 -29.88
CA PRO A 168 -12.94 -14.30 -29.73
C PRO A 168 -12.22 -13.81 -31.01
N GLN A 169 -11.82 -12.54 -31.03
CA GLN A 169 -11.00 -12.00 -32.11
C GLN A 169 -9.56 -12.41 -31.85
N GLY A 170 -9.20 -13.61 -32.30
CA GLY A 170 -7.86 -14.17 -32.25
C GLY A 170 -7.73 -15.42 -31.38
N THR A 171 -6.64 -16.16 -31.59
CA THR A 171 -6.24 -17.41 -30.93
C THR A 171 -5.83 -17.24 -29.44
N GLY A 172 -6.22 -16.16 -28.79
CA GLY A 172 -5.82 -15.83 -27.42
C GLY A 172 -6.89 -16.17 -26.36
N ALA A 173 -6.45 -16.65 -25.19
CA ALA A 173 -7.33 -16.84 -24.04
C ALA A 173 -7.82 -15.48 -23.49
N LEU A 174 -9.13 -15.34 -23.29
CA LEU A 174 -9.76 -14.11 -22.78
C LEU A 174 -9.60 -13.93 -21.27
N PHE A 175 -9.27 -15.01 -20.57
CA PHE A 175 -9.03 -15.05 -19.13
C PHE A 175 -8.14 -16.23 -18.78
N ARG A 176 -7.63 -16.24 -17.55
CA ARG A 176 -6.86 -17.34 -16.99
C ARG A 176 -7.72 -18.14 -16.01
N ILE A 177 -7.58 -19.46 -16.01
CA ILE A 177 -8.28 -20.36 -15.10
C ILE A 177 -7.28 -20.94 -14.11
N ARG A 178 -7.56 -20.79 -12.81
CA ARG A 178 -6.75 -21.30 -11.71
C ARG A 178 -7.56 -22.23 -10.83
N LEU A 179 -6.95 -23.31 -10.37
CA LEU A 179 -7.54 -24.18 -9.34
C LEU A 179 -7.58 -23.47 -7.98
N ALA A 180 -8.72 -23.51 -7.30
CA ALA A 180 -8.96 -22.86 -6.02
C ALA A 180 -9.22 -23.90 -4.93
N GLY A 181 -8.56 -23.74 -3.78
CA GLY A 181 -8.72 -24.65 -2.63
C GLY A 181 -7.82 -25.89 -2.75
N GLY A 182 -6.90 -26.01 -1.80
CA GLY A 182 -5.89 -27.06 -1.70
C GLY A 182 -4.59 -26.48 -1.10
N SER A 183 -3.83 -27.28 -0.35
CA SER A 183 -2.52 -26.89 0.22
C SER A 183 -1.41 -26.73 -0.84
N ALA A 184 -1.76 -26.79 -2.13
CA ALA A 184 -0.82 -26.81 -3.25
C ALA A 184 -0.56 -25.39 -3.80
N PRO A 185 0.61 -25.16 -4.41
CA PRO A 185 0.93 -23.90 -5.09
C PRO A 185 -0.13 -23.57 -6.16
N CYS A 186 -0.35 -22.27 -6.39
CA CYS A 186 -1.27 -21.76 -7.40
C CYS A 186 -1.04 -22.44 -8.76
N THR A 187 -1.96 -23.32 -9.16
CA THR A 187 -1.88 -24.04 -10.44
C THR A 187 -2.84 -23.42 -11.43
N TYR A 188 -2.29 -22.90 -12.53
CA TYR A 188 -3.05 -22.38 -13.67
C TYR A 188 -3.23 -23.48 -14.72
N LEU A 189 -4.40 -23.52 -15.35
CA LEU A 189 -4.66 -24.36 -16.51
C LEU A 189 -4.13 -23.65 -17.75
N SER A 190 -3.44 -24.40 -18.62
CA SER A 190 -2.85 -23.85 -19.83
C SER A 190 -3.88 -23.77 -20.96
N PRO A 191 -3.96 -22.64 -21.69
CA PRO A 191 -4.75 -22.55 -22.93
C PRO A 191 -4.28 -23.48 -24.05
N GLN A 192 -3.04 -23.96 -23.98
CA GLN A 192 -2.48 -24.88 -24.97
C GLN A 192 -2.82 -26.35 -24.66
N ASP A 193 -3.41 -26.64 -23.50
CA ASP A 193 -3.84 -28.00 -23.15
C ASP A 193 -5.14 -28.35 -23.91
N PRO A 194 -5.17 -29.43 -24.71
CA PRO A 194 -6.37 -29.84 -25.42
C PRO A 194 -7.49 -30.31 -24.50
N ARG A 195 -7.19 -30.71 -23.25
CA ARG A 195 -8.17 -31.20 -22.26
C ARG A 195 -7.82 -30.65 -20.87
N PRO A 196 -8.03 -29.34 -20.63
CA PRO A 196 -7.61 -28.68 -19.40
C PRO A 196 -8.23 -29.27 -18.13
N LEU A 197 -9.42 -29.87 -18.23
CA LEU A 197 -10.09 -30.51 -17.09
C LEU A 197 -9.52 -31.90 -16.74
N CYS A 198 -8.67 -32.47 -17.60
CA CYS A 198 -7.92 -33.70 -17.34
C CYS A 198 -6.55 -33.46 -16.67
N HIS A 199 -6.27 -32.23 -16.25
CA HIS A 199 -5.01 -31.89 -15.62
C HIS A 199 -4.84 -32.61 -14.27
N PRO A 200 -3.64 -33.16 -13.93
CA PRO A 200 -3.43 -33.94 -12.70
C PRO A 200 -3.77 -33.20 -11.39
N ALA A 201 -3.71 -31.86 -11.40
CA ALA A 201 -4.12 -31.06 -10.25
C ALA A 201 -5.64 -31.10 -9.99
N ILE A 202 -6.45 -31.24 -11.05
CA ILE A 202 -7.91 -31.38 -10.95
C ILE A 202 -8.24 -32.76 -10.39
N ASP A 203 -7.52 -33.80 -10.78
CA ASP A 203 -7.70 -35.15 -10.21
C ASP A 203 -7.49 -35.17 -8.71
N ARG A 204 -6.38 -34.56 -8.25
CA ARG A 204 -6.11 -34.41 -6.82
C ARG A 204 -7.20 -33.61 -6.11
N ALA A 205 -7.71 -32.55 -6.72
CA ALA A 205 -8.78 -31.75 -6.13
C ALA A 205 -10.10 -32.52 -6.01
N LEU A 206 -10.45 -33.35 -7.01
CA LEU A 206 -11.63 -34.20 -6.95
C LEU A 206 -11.54 -35.26 -5.84
N GLN A 207 -10.34 -35.82 -5.62
CA GLN A 207 -10.10 -36.77 -4.52
C GLN A 207 -10.25 -36.13 -3.13
N LEU A 208 -10.09 -34.81 -3.01
CA LEU A 208 -10.21 -34.06 -1.77
C LEU A 208 -11.65 -33.57 -1.49
N CYS A 209 -12.62 -33.90 -2.34
CA CYS A 209 -14.02 -33.55 -2.11
C CYS A 209 -14.56 -34.30 -0.88
N GLY A 210 -15.04 -33.55 0.11
CA GLY A 210 -15.68 -34.13 1.30
C GLY A 210 -17.01 -34.82 0.99
N ALA A 211 -17.49 -35.63 1.92
CA ALA A 211 -18.80 -36.29 1.81
C ALA A 211 -19.94 -35.26 1.81
N GLY A 212 -20.93 -35.43 0.93
CA GLY A 212 -22.17 -34.63 0.94
C GLY A 212 -22.65 -34.03 -0.40
N GLY A 213 -22.07 -34.40 -1.54
CA GLY A 213 -22.56 -33.96 -2.86
C GLY A 213 -21.78 -34.52 -4.04
N PRO A 214 -22.13 -34.16 -5.29
CA PRO A 214 -21.37 -34.55 -6.47
C PRO A 214 -19.91 -34.08 -6.39
N PRO A 215 -18.95 -34.88 -6.87
CA PRO A 215 -17.55 -34.46 -6.98
C PRO A 215 -17.45 -33.17 -7.79
N HIS A 216 -16.75 -32.17 -7.25
CA HIS A 216 -16.66 -30.84 -7.87
C HIS A 216 -15.31 -30.20 -7.58
N VAL A 217 -14.82 -29.37 -8.50
CA VAL A 217 -13.63 -28.55 -8.27
C VAL A 217 -14.00 -27.08 -8.21
N LYS A 218 -13.29 -26.33 -7.38
CA LYS A 218 -13.43 -24.87 -7.34
C LYS A 218 -12.38 -24.29 -8.27
N LEU A 219 -12.81 -23.47 -9.22
CA LEU A 219 -11.94 -22.75 -10.14
C LEU A 219 -12.09 -21.24 -9.91
N THR A 220 -11.01 -20.49 -10.12
CA THR A 220 -11.00 -19.03 -10.18
C THR A 220 -10.71 -18.62 -11.61
N VAL A 221 -11.59 -17.80 -12.17
CA VAL A 221 -11.43 -17.23 -13.51
C VAL A 221 -10.98 -15.78 -13.35
N GLU A 222 -9.83 -15.44 -13.92
CA GLU A 222 -9.13 -14.17 -13.72
C GLU A 222 -8.99 -13.41 -15.04
N TRP A 223 -9.49 -12.17 -15.06
CA TRP A 223 -9.29 -11.21 -16.15
C TRP A 223 -8.28 -10.14 -15.74
N ASP A 224 -7.50 -9.65 -16.70
CA ASP A 224 -6.78 -8.40 -16.50
C ASP A 224 -7.76 -7.21 -16.46
N THR A 225 -7.32 -6.10 -15.86
CA THR A 225 -8.16 -4.92 -15.64
C THR A 225 -8.74 -4.38 -16.94
N SER A 226 -7.95 -4.32 -18.02
CA SER A 226 -8.38 -3.75 -19.29
C SER A 226 -9.45 -4.60 -19.98
N THR A 227 -9.30 -5.94 -19.93
CA THR A 227 -10.28 -6.87 -20.47
C THR A 227 -11.55 -6.88 -19.62
N LYS A 228 -11.44 -6.83 -18.29
CA LYS A 228 -12.60 -6.71 -17.40
C LYS A 228 -13.43 -5.47 -17.72
N GLU A 229 -12.80 -4.29 -17.81
CA GLU A 229 -13.53 -3.03 -18.07
C GLU A 229 -14.21 -3.02 -19.44
N ARG A 230 -13.55 -3.59 -20.45
CA ARG A 230 -14.11 -3.74 -21.81
C ARG A 230 -15.33 -4.66 -21.82
N LEU A 231 -15.24 -5.82 -21.17
CA LEU A 231 -16.26 -6.87 -21.25
C LEU A 231 -17.45 -6.63 -20.31
N PHE A 232 -17.20 -6.09 -19.11
CA PHE A 232 -18.21 -5.98 -18.07
C PHE A 232 -18.40 -4.55 -17.56
N GLY A 233 -17.37 -3.71 -17.65
CA GLY A 233 -17.35 -2.36 -17.09
C GLY A 233 -17.63 -2.32 -15.59
N SER A 234 -18.42 -1.33 -15.17
CA SER A 234 -18.89 -1.21 -13.78
C SER A 234 -20.06 -2.16 -13.56
N ILE A 235 -19.77 -3.41 -13.25
CA ILE A 235 -20.77 -4.38 -12.79
C ILE A 235 -21.34 -3.85 -11.47
N GLN A 236 -22.62 -3.53 -11.44
CA GLN A 236 -23.30 -3.43 -10.15
C GLN A 236 -23.33 -4.84 -9.58
N GLU A 237 -22.74 -5.04 -8.40
CA GLU A 237 -22.94 -6.27 -7.64
C GLU A 237 -24.46 -6.40 -7.45
N GLU A 238 -25.08 -7.26 -8.25
CA GLU A 238 -26.47 -7.63 -8.05
C GLU A 238 -26.52 -8.23 -6.64
N VAL A 239 -27.23 -7.55 -5.74
CA VAL A 239 -27.38 -8.00 -4.36
C VAL A 239 -28.28 -9.23 -4.41
N VAL A 240 -27.68 -10.39 -4.63
CA VAL A 240 -28.36 -11.67 -4.44
C VAL A 240 -28.82 -11.68 -3.00
N GLN A 241 -30.14 -11.79 -2.78
CA GLN A 241 -30.66 -11.91 -1.42
C GLN A 241 -30.18 -13.22 -0.84
N ASP A 242 -29.18 -13.14 0.04
CA ASP A 242 -28.61 -14.31 0.71
C ASP A 242 -29.71 -15.10 1.43
N ALA A 243 -29.75 -16.41 1.18
CA ALA A 243 -30.60 -17.33 1.93
C ALA A 243 -30.22 -17.33 3.43
N GLU A 244 -31.13 -17.72 4.31
CA GLU A 244 -30.90 -17.69 5.75
C GLU A 244 -29.68 -18.54 6.18
N SER A 245 -29.46 -19.68 5.51
CA SER A 245 -28.28 -20.53 5.69
C SER A 245 -26.98 -19.81 5.33
N VAL A 246 -26.97 -18.96 4.31
CA VAL A 246 -25.82 -18.13 3.92
C VAL A 246 -25.56 -17.07 4.97
N ARG A 247 -26.60 -16.43 5.52
CA ARG A 247 -26.45 -15.44 6.60
C ARG A 247 -25.94 -16.06 7.89
N GLN A 248 -26.43 -17.24 8.26
CA GLN A 248 -25.96 -18.00 9.41
C GLN A 248 -24.50 -18.44 9.21
N GLN A 249 -24.14 -18.88 8.01
CA GLN A 249 -22.76 -19.23 7.67
C GLN A 249 -21.83 -18.01 7.57
N GLN A 250 -22.31 -16.83 7.15
CA GLN A 250 -21.58 -15.55 7.18
C GLN A 250 -21.38 -15.01 8.61
N GLN A 251 -22.36 -15.20 9.48
CA GLN A 251 -22.25 -14.86 10.91
C GLN A 251 -21.30 -15.82 11.64
N ALA A 252 -21.32 -17.10 11.29
CA ALA A 252 -20.35 -18.09 11.76
C ALA A 252 -18.94 -17.89 11.15
N HIS A 253 -18.86 -17.50 9.87
CA HIS A 253 -17.64 -17.03 9.19
C HIS A 253 -17.49 -15.51 9.33
N GLY A 254 -17.46 -15.00 10.56
CA GLY A 254 -17.14 -13.61 10.89
C GLY A 254 -15.73 -13.14 10.47
N GLN A 255 -15.16 -13.67 9.39
CA GLN A 255 -14.00 -13.11 8.72
C GLN A 255 -14.45 -11.93 7.86
N GLN A 256 -14.69 -10.77 8.49
CA GLN A 256 -14.35 -9.54 7.79
C GLN A 256 -12.92 -9.71 7.26
N HIS A 257 -12.73 -9.55 5.95
CA HIS A 257 -11.40 -9.60 5.38
C HIS A 257 -10.52 -8.60 6.14
N SER A 258 -9.50 -9.13 6.79
CA SER A 258 -8.54 -8.38 7.56
C SER A 258 -7.16 -8.65 7.00
N CYS A 259 -6.35 -7.61 6.97
CA CYS A 259 -4.93 -7.71 6.71
C CYS A 259 -4.17 -7.19 7.93
N THR A 260 -2.90 -7.53 8.07
CA THR A 260 -2.03 -6.92 9.08
C THR A 260 -1.40 -5.64 8.52
N LEU A 261 -0.89 -4.79 9.41
CA LEU A 261 -0.09 -3.64 9.01
C LEU A 261 1.19 -4.06 8.29
N ASP A 262 1.78 -5.19 8.72
CA ASP A 262 2.96 -5.80 8.09
C ASP A 262 2.67 -6.19 6.62
N GLU A 263 1.53 -6.82 6.33
CA GLU A 263 1.12 -7.12 4.95
C GLU A 263 0.98 -5.86 4.08
N CYS A 264 0.51 -4.74 4.65
CA CYS A 264 0.47 -3.46 3.94
C CYS A 264 1.88 -2.93 3.63
N PHE A 265 2.83 -3.07 4.56
CA PHE A 265 4.23 -2.70 4.34
C PHE A 265 4.91 -3.60 3.32
N GLN A 266 4.69 -4.92 3.40
CA GLN A 266 5.21 -5.88 2.41
C GLN A 266 4.74 -5.53 0.99
N LEU A 267 3.46 -5.16 0.84
CA LEU A 267 2.93 -4.69 -0.43
C LEU A 267 3.57 -3.37 -0.86
N TYR A 268 3.78 -2.44 0.06
CA TYR A 268 4.37 -1.13 -0.23
C TYR A 268 5.84 -1.19 -0.65
N THR A 269 6.63 -2.08 -0.05
CA THR A 269 8.06 -2.24 -0.32
C THR A 269 8.36 -3.42 -1.25
N LYS A 270 7.32 -3.91 -1.95
CA LYS A 270 7.46 -5.01 -2.90
C LYS A 270 8.34 -4.57 -4.06
N GLU A 271 9.22 -5.46 -4.49
CA GLU A 271 10.01 -5.25 -5.70
C GLU A 271 9.14 -5.50 -6.93
N GLU A 272 9.21 -4.57 -7.88
CA GLU A 272 8.40 -4.58 -9.10
C GLU A 272 9.31 -4.50 -10.32
N GLN A 273 8.91 -5.14 -11.42
CA GLN A 273 9.55 -4.96 -12.71
C GLN A 273 9.01 -3.70 -13.36
N LEU A 274 9.88 -2.86 -13.92
CA LEU A 274 9.43 -1.70 -14.66
C LEU A 274 8.59 -2.12 -15.88
N ALA A 275 7.59 -1.31 -16.22
CA ALA A 275 6.88 -1.48 -17.47
C ALA A 275 7.84 -1.20 -18.66
N PRO A 276 7.56 -1.75 -19.86
CA PRO A 276 8.37 -1.47 -21.05
C PRO A 276 8.53 0.03 -21.33
N ASP A 277 7.47 0.82 -21.10
CA ASP A 277 7.45 2.27 -21.34
C ASP A 277 8.20 3.08 -20.26
N ASP A 278 8.47 2.47 -19.10
CA ASP A 278 9.18 3.09 -17.96
C ASP A 278 10.67 2.69 -17.91
N ALA A 279 11.22 2.16 -19.01
CA ALA A 279 12.62 1.73 -19.07
C ALA A 279 13.58 2.90 -18.75
N TRP A 280 14.43 2.74 -17.73
CA TRP A 280 15.39 3.78 -17.35
C TRP A 280 16.71 3.59 -18.07
N ARG A 281 17.40 4.70 -18.39
CA ARG A 281 18.75 4.62 -18.96
C ARG A 281 19.76 4.26 -17.88
N CYS A 282 20.32 3.06 -17.95
CA CYS A 282 21.31 2.60 -16.98
C CYS A 282 22.57 3.50 -17.01
N PRO A 283 23.03 4.06 -15.88
CA PRO A 283 24.23 4.89 -15.84
C PRO A 283 25.52 4.16 -16.27
N HIS A 284 25.54 2.84 -16.18
CA HIS A 284 26.68 2.00 -16.52
C HIS A 284 26.62 1.47 -17.95
N CYS A 285 25.47 0.93 -18.38
CA CYS A 285 25.30 0.38 -19.74
C CYS A 285 25.01 1.47 -20.78
N LYS A 286 24.59 2.67 -20.35
CA LYS A 286 24.20 3.79 -21.22
C LYS A 286 23.07 3.48 -22.22
N VAL A 287 22.26 2.47 -21.94
CA VAL A 287 21.09 2.08 -22.73
C VAL A 287 19.85 1.99 -21.83
N PRO A 288 18.63 2.17 -22.37
CA PRO A 288 17.38 1.93 -21.65
C PRO A 288 17.28 0.48 -21.17
N GLN A 289 16.77 0.29 -19.96
CA GLN A 289 16.71 -1.01 -19.30
C GLN A 289 15.37 -1.20 -18.59
N GLN A 290 14.78 -2.38 -18.78
CA GLN A 290 13.59 -2.83 -18.06
C GLN A 290 14.03 -3.75 -16.91
N GLY A 291 14.58 -3.14 -15.86
CA GLY A 291 14.99 -3.82 -14.63
C GLY A 291 13.98 -3.68 -13.50
N THR A 292 14.42 -4.04 -12.30
CA THR A 292 13.57 -4.02 -11.10
C THR A 292 13.72 -2.71 -10.32
N VAL A 293 12.59 -2.26 -9.77
CA VAL A 293 12.50 -1.15 -8.82
C VAL A 293 12.06 -1.68 -7.46
N LYS A 294 12.73 -1.24 -6.40
CA LYS A 294 12.38 -1.56 -5.02
C LYS A 294 12.44 -0.33 -4.14
N LEU A 295 11.32 -0.01 -3.49
CA LEU A 295 11.25 0.99 -2.44
C LEU A 295 11.54 0.32 -1.09
N SER A 296 12.31 0.97 -0.21
CA SER A 296 12.57 0.50 1.16
C SER A 296 12.71 1.68 2.11
N LEU A 297 12.47 1.45 3.41
CA LEU A 297 12.73 2.46 4.43
C LEU A 297 14.24 2.50 4.71
N TRP A 298 14.89 3.66 4.55
CA TRP A 298 16.32 3.79 4.81
C TRP A 298 16.60 4.20 6.26
N THR A 299 15.77 5.11 6.77
CA THR A 299 15.75 5.53 8.18
C THR A 299 14.33 5.54 8.70
N LEU A 300 14.18 5.63 10.02
CA LEU A 300 12.90 5.81 10.70
C LEU A 300 12.95 7.11 11.52
N PRO A 301 11.83 7.85 11.61
CA PRO A 301 11.73 9.03 12.44
C PRO A 301 11.39 8.65 13.89
N ASP A 302 11.57 9.58 14.82
CA ASP A 302 11.13 9.40 16.22
C ASP A 302 9.61 9.28 16.32
N ILE A 303 8.88 9.99 15.46
CA ILE A 303 7.42 9.96 15.35
C ILE A 303 7.04 9.55 13.93
N LEU A 304 6.72 8.26 13.77
CA LEU A 304 6.29 7.71 12.49
C LEU A 304 4.79 7.91 12.25
N ILE A 305 4.45 8.66 11.20
CA ILE A 305 3.06 8.80 10.73
C ILE A 305 2.78 7.76 9.65
N ILE A 306 1.78 6.91 9.91
CA ILE A 306 1.30 5.90 8.97
C ILE A 306 -0.13 6.24 8.55
N HIS A 307 -0.30 6.51 7.27
CA HIS A 307 -1.59 6.68 6.62
C HIS A 307 -1.98 5.41 5.87
N LEU A 308 -3.22 4.96 6.03
CA LEU A 308 -3.78 3.85 5.26
C LEU A 308 -4.58 4.41 4.08
N LYS A 309 -4.17 4.11 2.84
CA LYS A 309 -4.83 4.57 1.59
C LYS A 309 -6.21 3.92 1.40
N ARG A 310 -7.19 4.35 2.19
CA ARG A 310 -8.55 3.80 2.20
C ARG A 310 -9.43 4.37 1.10
N PHE A 311 -9.13 5.55 0.59
CA PHE A 311 -9.92 6.17 -0.46
C PHE A 311 -9.27 5.90 -1.82
N ARG A 312 -10.05 5.35 -2.74
CA ARG A 312 -9.66 5.18 -4.14
C ARG A 312 -10.66 5.94 -5.00
N GLN A 313 -10.16 6.66 -5.99
CA GLN A 313 -10.98 7.26 -7.03
C GLN A 313 -10.82 6.41 -8.29
N VAL A 314 -11.93 5.92 -8.82
CA VAL A 314 -11.98 5.17 -10.07
C VAL A 314 -13.06 5.82 -10.91
N ALA A 315 -12.67 6.42 -12.03
CA ALA A 315 -13.52 7.37 -12.78
C ALA A 315 -14.10 8.46 -11.84
N GLU A 316 -15.41 8.71 -11.90
CA GLU A 316 -16.08 9.70 -11.05
C GLU A 316 -16.50 9.17 -9.68
N GLN A 317 -16.28 7.88 -9.38
CA GLN A 317 -16.73 7.27 -8.13
C GLN A 317 -15.60 7.19 -7.10
N ARG A 318 -15.89 7.61 -5.87
CA ARG A 318 -14.98 7.51 -4.72
C ARG A 318 -15.36 6.30 -3.87
N HIS A 319 -14.48 5.31 -3.82
CA HIS A 319 -14.66 4.11 -3.01
C HIS A 319 -13.84 4.20 -1.71
N LYS A 320 -14.43 3.78 -0.59
CA LYS A 320 -13.74 3.67 0.70
C LYS A 320 -13.55 2.20 1.08
N LEU A 321 -12.31 1.80 1.29
CA LEU A 321 -11.94 0.49 1.78
C LEU A 321 -12.30 0.34 3.27
N THR A 322 -13.16 -0.64 3.55
CA THR A 322 -13.62 -1.01 4.90
C THR A 322 -12.81 -2.16 5.51
N THR A 323 -11.81 -2.70 4.79
CA THR A 323 -10.90 -3.76 5.27
C THR A 323 -10.36 -3.43 6.66
N LEU A 324 -10.50 -4.39 7.58
CA LEU A 324 -9.95 -4.29 8.92
C LEU A 324 -8.42 -4.45 8.84
N VAL A 325 -7.68 -3.41 9.18
CA VAL A 325 -6.21 -3.50 9.25
C VAL A 325 -5.83 -3.73 10.71
N ARG A 326 -5.26 -4.90 11.00
CA ARG A 326 -4.77 -5.27 12.33
C ARG A 326 -3.37 -4.68 12.52
N PHE A 327 -3.20 -3.86 13.56
CA PHE A 327 -1.92 -3.26 13.91
C PHE A 327 -1.65 -3.41 15.41
N PRO A 328 -0.39 -3.58 15.83
CA PRO A 328 -0.04 -3.65 17.24
C PRO A 328 -0.21 -2.27 17.90
N LEU A 329 -0.74 -2.24 19.12
CA LEU A 329 -0.82 -1.01 19.92
C LEU A 329 0.51 -0.66 20.59
N ARG A 330 1.40 -1.64 20.75
CA ARG A 330 2.73 -1.53 21.37
C ARG A 330 3.69 -2.49 20.68
N GLY A 331 4.97 -2.14 20.63
CA GLY A 331 6.01 -3.02 20.08
C GLY A 331 5.86 -3.29 18.59
N LEU A 332 5.52 -2.26 17.80
CA LEU A 332 5.60 -2.35 16.34
C LEU A 332 7.07 -2.51 15.95
N ASP A 333 7.44 -3.67 15.41
CA ASP A 333 8.77 -3.91 14.87
C ASP A 333 8.83 -3.49 13.40
N MET A 334 9.70 -2.52 13.10
CA MET A 334 9.91 -2.00 11.76
C MET A 334 11.17 -2.57 11.10
N ALA A 335 12.00 -3.34 11.83
CA ALA A 335 13.25 -3.89 11.31
C ALA A 335 13.07 -4.68 9.98
N PRO A 336 12.00 -5.47 9.77
CA PRO A 336 11.79 -6.19 8.51
C PRO A 336 11.59 -5.28 7.28
N HIS A 337 11.16 -4.04 7.49
CA HIS A 337 10.81 -3.10 6.42
C HIS A 337 11.90 -2.05 6.17
N VAL A 338 12.94 -2.03 7.01
CA VAL A 338 14.10 -1.14 6.87
C VAL A 338 15.20 -1.84 6.07
N ALA A 339 15.77 -1.13 5.10
CA ALA A 339 16.85 -1.64 4.28
C ALA A 339 18.07 -1.96 5.14
N GLN A 340 18.57 -3.20 5.04
CA GLN A 340 19.79 -3.60 5.71
C GLN A 340 20.99 -2.84 5.10
N ARG A 341 21.80 -2.22 5.97
CA ARG A 341 23.10 -1.67 5.56
C ARG A 341 24.06 -2.84 5.44
N GLY A 342 24.32 -3.28 4.21
CA GLY A 342 25.32 -4.31 3.97
C GLY A 342 26.67 -3.85 4.50
N GLN A 343 27.25 -4.60 5.44
CA GLN A 343 28.68 -4.53 5.73
C GLN A 343 29.40 -5.59 4.88
N PRO A 344 30.46 -5.24 4.15
CA PRO A 344 31.44 -6.23 3.72
C PRO A 344 32.33 -6.57 4.93
N GLY A 345 32.02 -7.67 5.61
CA GLY A 345 32.87 -8.32 6.61
C GLY A 345 33.06 -7.60 7.96
N GLY A 346 32.50 -8.18 9.02
CA GLY A 346 32.92 -7.91 10.41
C GLY A 346 31.85 -7.27 11.31
N GLN A 347 31.14 -8.13 12.05
CA GLN A 347 30.24 -7.83 13.18
C GLN A 347 28.95 -7.06 12.86
N ALA A 348 27.83 -7.76 13.02
CA ALA A 348 26.51 -7.15 13.02
C ALA A 348 26.48 -5.98 14.01
N PRO A 349 26.15 -4.74 13.57
CA PRO A 349 26.05 -3.64 14.50
C PRO A 349 24.82 -3.88 15.37
N GLN A 350 25.03 -3.94 16.69
CA GLN A 350 23.95 -3.65 17.63
C GLN A 350 23.35 -2.31 17.24
N ILE A 351 22.02 -2.24 17.23
CA ILE A 351 21.26 -1.01 17.06
C ILE A 351 21.62 -0.11 18.24
N LEU A 352 22.66 0.72 18.08
CA LEU A 352 22.97 1.79 19.03
C LEU A 352 21.96 2.90 18.76
N ILE A 353 20.80 2.79 19.40
CA ILE A 353 19.96 3.96 19.69
C ILE A 353 20.84 4.86 20.55
N GLN A 354 21.43 5.89 19.94
CA GLN A 354 22.23 6.88 20.66
C GLN A 354 21.28 7.73 21.50
N LYS A 355 20.85 7.19 22.65
CA LYS A 355 20.20 7.94 23.72
C LYS A 355 21.21 8.94 24.25
N HIS A 356 21.13 10.19 23.81
CA HIS A 356 21.59 11.29 24.64
C HIS A 356 20.59 11.45 25.79
N SER A 357 20.76 10.65 26.83
CA SER A 357 20.05 10.80 28.10
C SER A 357 21.09 10.80 29.21
N LYS A 358 21.26 11.95 29.88
CA LYS A 358 21.93 12.02 31.19
C LYS A 358 21.30 10.97 32.12
N PRO A 359 22.07 10.35 33.03
CA PRO A 359 21.58 9.27 33.86
C PRO A 359 20.48 9.77 34.81
N GLY A 360 19.25 9.43 34.48
CA GLY A 360 18.06 9.58 35.31
C GLY A 360 17.17 8.36 35.10
N PRO A 361 16.37 7.95 36.11
CA PRO A 361 15.54 6.76 36.01
C PRO A 361 14.57 6.89 34.81
N PRO A 362 14.24 5.76 34.15
CA PRO A 362 13.58 5.77 32.86
C PRO A 362 12.17 6.39 32.95
N PRO A 363 11.83 7.43 32.17
CA PRO A 363 10.44 7.78 31.96
C PRO A 363 9.82 6.71 31.07
N ALA A 364 8.76 6.07 31.56
CA ALA A 364 7.94 5.13 30.81
C ALA A 364 7.35 5.83 29.57
N GLY A 365 8.03 5.70 28.43
CA GLY A 365 7.57 6.21 27.13
C GLY A 365 6.30 5.49 26.70
N ARG A 366 5.14 6.11 26.96
CA ARG A 366 3.86 5.69 26.40
C ARG A 366 3.81 6.09 24.93
N PHE A 367 3.98 5.13 24.01
CA PHE A 367 3.35 5.25 22.69
C PHE A 367 1.84 5.36 22.92
N ARG A 368 1.28 6.55 22.67
CA ARG A 368 -0.17 6.75 22.65
C ARG A 368 -0.63 6.54 21.21
N SER A 369 -1.31 5.44 20.95
CA SER A 369 -2.10 5.27 19.75
C SER A 369 -3.27 6.24 19.80
N GLY A 370 -3.23 7.30 18.99
CA GLY A 370 -4.40 8.11 18.66
C GLY A 370 -4.93 7.66 17.32
N LEU A 371 -6.10 7.01 17.28
CA LEU A 371 -6.91 7.04 16.06
C LEU A 371 -7.37 8.49 15.92
N ILE A 372 -6.95 9.17 14.87
CA ILE A 372 -7.54 10.46 14.50
C ILE A 372 -8.81 10.13 13.70
N PRO A 373 -10.02 10.21 14.29
CA PRO A 373 -11.24 10.03 13.51
C PRO A 373 -11.47 11.30 12.69
N LYS A 374 -12.37 11.20 11.70
CA LYS A 374 -12.80 12.31 10.84
C LYS A 374 -13.03 13.58 11.66
N TRP A 375 -12.29 14.64 11.33
CA TRP A 375 -12.61 15.98 11.79
C TRP A 375 -13.65 16.59 10.86
N ARG A 376 -14.77 17.06 11.42
CA ARG A 376 -15.50 18.19 10.84
C ARG A 376 -14.89 19.43 11.47
N LEU A 377 -14.39 20.34 10.64
CA LEU A 377 -14.13 21.71 11.08
C LEU A 377 -15.46 22.42 11.32
#